data_AF-A0A2T2VJX1-F1
#
_entry.id   AF-A0A2T2VJX1-F1
#
_cell.length_a   1.000
_cell.length_b   1.000
_cell.length_c   1.000
_cell.angle_alpha   90.00
_cell.angle_beta   90.00
_cell.angle_gamma   90.00
#
_symmetry.space_group_name_H-M   'P 1'
#
loop_
_entity.id
_entity.type
_entity.pdbx_description
1 polymer ?
#
loop_
_entity_poly.entity_id
_entity_poly.type
_entity_poly.pdbx_seq_one_letter_code
_entity_poly.pdbx_strand_id
1 'polypeptide(L)'
;MAKFTLTTLTPVHIGSGRVLSFNTEYLNFPNEGVCGVIDEQKVLDIIGTENIDKWVATINNQEDLLEYLKQRKPDLKPEDVASRVLKGKFPRNTRVSLREQLFAGKGKPLIPGSSLKGPIRTAYLNTQLEQKFGKDSIPDNYLLTEDRKTGEQKVATDKDLQKVIFGNNPNNDIFRFVRVYDAMPDCDT
;
A
#
# COMPACT_ATOMS: atom_id res chain seq x y z
N MET A 1 -13.46 -23.36 11.59
CA MET A 1 -12.41 -22.33 11.50
C MET A 1 -12.73 -21.24 12.51
N ALA A 2 -11.73 -20.72 13.22
CA ALA A 2 -11.94 -19.56 14.07
C ALA A 2 -12.15 -18.31 13.19
N LYS A 3 -13.13 -17.48 13.56
CA LYS A 3 -13.42 -16.21 12.89
C LYS A 3 -12.99 -15.07 13.80
N PHE A 4 -12.29 -14.11 13.24
CA PHE A 4 -11.82 -12.92 13.96
C PHE A 4 -12.36 -11.68 13.28
N THR A 5 -12.70 -10.66 14.06
CA THR A 5 -13.01 -9.32 13.59
C THR A 5 -11.83 -8.43 13.92
N LEU A 6 -11.35 -7.68 12.92
CA LEU A 6 -10.25 -6.73 13.06
C LEU A 6 -10.83 -5.32 13.06
N THR A 7 -10.36 -4.48 13.97
CA THR A 7 -10.72 -3.06 14.04
C THR A 7 -9.45 -2.23 13.91
N THR A 8 -9.43 -1.32 12.93
CA THR A 8 -8.31 -0.40 12.75
C THR A 8 -8.41 0.73 13.78
N LEU A 9 -7.37 0.88 14.62
CA LEU A 9 -7.29 1.97 15.61
C LEU A 9 -6.66 3.25 15.02
N THR A 10 -5.92 3.09 13.91
CA THR A 10 -5.25 4.15 13.18
C THR A 10 -5.43 3.92 11.67
N PRO A 11 -5.16 4.90 10.81
CA PRO A 11 -5.13 4.68 9.36
C PRO A 11 -4.14 3.55 8.99
N VAL A 12 -4.64 2.55 8.27
CA VAL A 12 -3.83 1.41 7.80
C VAL A 12 -3.68 1.50 6.28
N HIS A 13 -2.45 1.38 5.80
CA HIS A 13 -2.13 1.33 4.38
C HIS A 13 -1.41 0.03 4.04
N ILE A 14 -1.90 -0.67 3.03
CA ILE A 14 -1.24 -1.82 2.42
C ILE A 14 -1.14 -1.50 0.93
N GLY A 15 0.08 -1.26 0.44
CA GLY A 15 0.28 -0.78 -0.92
C GLY A 15 0.03 -1.85 -1.98
N SER A 16 -0.55 -1.45 -3.12
CA SER A 16 -0.58 -2.28 -4.34
C SER A 16 0.76 -2.31 -5.08
N GLY A 17 1.70 -1.42 -4.70
CA GLY A 17 2.93 -1.13 -5.42
C GLY A 17 2.76 -0.05 -6.50
N ARG A 18 1.52 0.35 -6.82
CA ARG A 18 1.26 1.47 -7.73
C ARG A 18 1.38 2.81 -7.01
N VAL A 19 1.84 3.80 -7.76
CA VAL A 19 2.01 5.17 -7.33
C VAL A 19 1.26 6.04 -8.33
N LEU A 20 0.30 6.82 -7.85
CA LEU A 20 -0.53 7.70 -8.66
C LEU A 20 0.08 9.09 -8.71
N SER A 21 0.25 9.58 -9.93
CA SER A 21 0.85 10.87 -10.24
C SER A 21 -0.22 11.97 -10.25
N PHE A 22 0.07 13.08 -9.58
CA PHE A 22 -0.80 14.25 -9.57
C PHE A 22 -1.01 14.75 -11.00
N ASN A 23 -2.26 15.13 -11.33
CA ASN A 23 -2.63 15.76 -12.59
C ASN A 23 -2.57 14.84 -13.84
N THR A 24 -2.22 13.56 -13.65
CA THR A 24 -2.23 12.54 -14.70
C THR A 24 -3.07 11.32 -14.31
N GLU A 25 -2.93 10.84 -13.06
CA GLU A 25 -3.64 9.66 -12.56
C GLU A 25 -4.64 10.00 -11.45
N TYR A 26 -4.53 11.19 -10.85
CA TYR A 26 -5.50 11.69 -9.89
C TYR A 26 -5.60 13.23 -9.92
N LEU A 27 -6.76 13.75 -9.51
CA LEU A 27 -7.05 15.17 -9.35
C LEU A 27 -7.53 15.48 -7.93
N ASN A 28 -7.11 16.62 -7.40
CA ASN A 28 -7.67 17.16 -6.17
C ASN A 28 -8.85 18.06 -6.50
N PHE A 29 -9.93 17.94 -5.73
CA PHE A 29 -11.14 18.76 -5.83
C PHE A 29 -11.26 19.58 -4.53
N PRO A 30 -10.64 20.78 -4.46
CA PRO A 30 -10.44 21.49 -3.20
C PRO A 30 -11.72 22.06 -2.59
N ASN A 31 -12.74 22.32 -3.42
CA ASN A 31 -14.03 22.86 -2.97
C ASN A 31 -14.86 21.77 -2.30
N GLU A 32 -14.75 20.54 -2.81
CA GLU A 32 -15.42 19.34 -2.35
C GLU A 32 -14.65 18.64 -1.23
N GLY A 33 -13.35 18.92 -1.10
CA GLY A 33 -12.47 18.30 -0.10
C GLY A 33 -12.18 16.83 -0.39
N VAL A 34 -12.16 16.45 -1.67
CA VAL A 34 -11.94 15.06 -2.12
C VAL A 34 -10.81 14.96 -3.15
N CYS A 35 -10.36 13.74 -3.38
CA CYS A 35 -9.43 13.40 -4.44
C CYS A 35 -10.07 12.37 -5.37
N GLY A 36 -10.14 12.66 -6.66
CA GLY A 36 -10.63 11.75 -7.68
C GLY A 36 -9.48 11.03 -8.35
N VAL A 37 -9.49 9.69 -8.36
CA VAL A 37 -8.57 8.93 -9.21
C VAL A 37 -9.17 8.89 -10.60
N ILE A 38 -8.41 9.36 -11.59
CA ILE A 38 -8.89 9.58 -12.95
C ILE A 38 -9.38 8.27 -13.57
N ASP A 39 -10.47 8.36 -14.31
CA ASP A 39 -10.93 7.40 -15.31
C ASP A 39 -10.71 8.04 -16.68
N GLU A 40 -9.80 7.47 -17.46
CA GLU A 40 -9.39 8.05 -18.74
C GLU A 40 -10.55 8.13 -19.74
N GLN A 41 -11.49 7.17 -19.69
CA GLN A 41 -12.65 7.18 -20.60
C GLN A 41 -13.61 8.32 -20.25
N LYS A 42 -13.87 8.52 -18.96
CA LYS A 42 -14.70 9.64 -18.52
C LYS A 42 -14.09 11.00 -18.88
N VAL A 43 -12.77 11.12 -18.79
CA VAL A 43 -12.06 12.32 -19.25
C VAL A 43 -12.23 12.49 -20.77
N LEU A 44 -12.03 11.42 -21.54
CA LEU A 44 -12.23 11.43 -23.01
C LEU A 44 -13.65 11.83 -23.40
N ASP A 45 -14.68 11.36 -22.69
CA ASP A 45 -16.08 11.71 -22.94
C ASP A 45 -16.34 13.22 -22.77
N ILE A 46 -15.59 13.90 -21.91
CA ILE A 46 -15.71 15.36 -21.68
C ILE A 46 -14.93 16.15 -22.72
N ILE A 47 -13.71 15.72 -23.04
CA ILE A 47 -12.83 16.50 -23.93
C ILE A 47 -13.11 16.22 -25.42
N GLY A 48 -13.64 15.05 -25.76
CA GLY A 48 -13.78 14.57 -27.13
C GLY A 48 -12.45 14.04 -27.71
N THR A 49 -12.53 13.02 -28.55
CA THR A 49 -11.34 12.37 -29.15
C THR A 49 -10.48 13.32 -29.99
N GLU A 50 -11.09 14.36 -30.55
CA GLU A 50 -10.41 15.40 -31.33
C GLU A 50 -9.52 16.32 -30.49
N ASN A 51 -9.61 16.25 -29.16
CA ASN A 51 -8.82 17.05 -28.23
C ASN A 51 -7.77 16.25 -27.44
N ILE A 52 -7.49 15.01 -27.84
CA ILE A 52 -6.47 14.17 -27.21
C ILE A 52 -5.10 14.87 -27.21
N ASP A 53 -4.71 15.49 -28.33
CA ASP A 53 -3.43 16.20 -28.43
C ASP A 53 -3.30 17.32 -27.39
N LYS A 54 -4.40 18.03 -27.12
CA LYS A 54 -4.44 19.09 -26.11
C LYS A 54 -4.32 18.51 -24.70
N TRP A 55 -4.98 17.38 -24.42
CA TRP A 55 -4.84 16.69 -23.14
C TRP A 55 -3.41 16.19 -22.90
N VAL A 56 -2.79 15.58 -23.91
CA VAL A 56 -1.39 15.16 -23.86
C VAL A 56 -0.46 16.35 -23.64
N ALA A 57 -0.71 17.48 -24.32
CA ALA A 57 0.05 18.71 -24.12
C ALA A 57 -0.08 19.23 -22.67
N THR A 58 -1.29 19.25 -22.11
CA THR A 58 -1.53 19.64 -20.70
C THR A 58 -0.73 18.78 -19.72
N ILE A 59 -0.64 17.47 -19.95
CA ILE A 59 0.18 16.57 -19.13
C ILE A 59 1.68 16.90 -19.29
N ASN A 60 2.17 17.00 -20.54
CA ASN A 60 3.59 17.23 -20.84
C ASN A 60 4.08 18.58 -20.32
N ASN A 61 3.25 19.62 -20.45
CA ASN A 61 3.54 20.97 -19.99
C ASN A 61 3.30 21.16 -18.49
N GLN A 62 2.77 20.15 -17.78
CA GLN A 62 2.42 20.21 -16.36
C GLN A 62 1.41 21.33 -16.06
N GLU A 63 0.50 21.59 -16.99
CA GLU A 63 -0.62 22.53 -16.87
C GLU A 63 -1.75 21.94 -16.02
N ASP A 64 -2.62 22.75 -15.43
CA ASP A 64 -3.72 22.27 -14.57
C ASP A 64 -4.81 21.57 -15.41
N LEU A 65 -4.90 20.24 -15.29
CA LEU A 65 -5.88 19.44 -16.00
C LEU A 65 -7.30 19.72 -15.48
N LEU A 66 -7.47 19.99 -14.19
CA LEU A 66 -8.78 20.31 -13.62
C LEU A 66 -9.31 21.62 -14.20
N GLU A 67 -8.44 22.62 -14.37
CA GLU A 67 -8.82 23.88 -15.02
C GLU A 67 -9.25 23.65 -16.47
N TYR A 68 -8.48 22.87 -17.24
CA TYR A 68 -8.84 22.52 -18.63
C TYR A 68 -10.20 21.81 -18.71
N LEU A 69 -10.45 20.85 -17.82
CA LEU A 69 -11.72 20.12 -17.77
C LEU A 69 -12.89 21.04 -17.42
N LYS A 70 -12.70 21.99 -16.50
CA LYS A 70 -13.73 22.98 -16.13
C LYS A 70 -14.05 23.96 -17.26
N GLN A 71 -13.09 24.26 -18.15
CA GLN A 71 -13.38 25.06 -19.35
C GLN A 71 -14.30 24.32 -20.32
N ARG A 72 -14.28 22.98 -20.34
CA ARG A 72 -15.13 22.14 -21.19
C ARG A 72 -16.47 21.80 -20.53
N LYS A 73 -16.45 21.58 -19.22
CA LYS A 73 -17.62 21.31 -18.40
C LYS A 73 -17.61 22.22 -17.15
N PRO A 74 -18.23 23.41 -17.21
CA PRO A 74 -18.18 24.37 -16.10
C PRO A 74 -18.74 23.86 -14.76
N ASP A 75 -19.67 22.91 -14.79
CA ASP A 75 -20.30 22.27 -13.62
C ASP A 75 -19.65 20.92 -13.25
N LEU A 76 -18.39 20.70 -13.66
CA LEU A 76 -17.64 19.47 -13.43
C LEU A 76 -17.65 19.03 -11.96
N LYS A 77 -18.11 17.81 -11.72
CA LYS A 77 -18.06 17.13 -10.41
C LYS A 77 -16.96 16.07 -10.38
N PRO A 78 -16.46 15.69 -9.19
CA PRO A 78 -15.45 14.63 -9.07
C PRO A 78 -15.86 13.31 -9.77
N GLU A 79 -17.12 12.92 -9.67
CA GLU A 79 -17.66 11.66 -10.22
C GLU A 79 -17.67 11.63 -11.75
N ASP A 80 -17.66 12.81 -12.38
CA ASP A 80 -17.66 12.96 -13.84
C ASP A 80 -16.35 12.53 -14.47
N VAL A 81 -15.25 12.47 -13.71
CA VAL A 81 -13.91 12.13 -14.21
C VAL A 81 -13.22 11.04 -13.42
N ALA A 82 -13.72 10.73 -12.22
CA ALA A 82 -13.06 9.78 -11.34
C ALA A 82 -13.68 8.37 -11.44
N SER A 83 -12.82 7.35 -11.44
CA SER A 83 -13.20 5.95 -11.21
C SER A 83 -13.55 5.69 -9.75
N ARG A 84 -12.95 6.47 -8.84
CA ARG A 84 -13.18 6.43 -7.39
C ARG A 84 -12.90 7.79 -6.77
N VAL A 85 -13.73 8.18 -5.81
CA VAL A 85 -13.59 9.44 -5.08
C VAL A 85 -13.15 9.14 -3.65
N LEU A 86 -11.95 9.60 -3.30
CA LEU A 86 -11.35 9.43 -2.00
C LEU A 86 -11.74 10.60 -1.10
N LYS A 87 -12.30 10.31 0.07
CA LYS A 87 -12.58 11.29 1.13
C LYS A 87 -11.39 11.39 2.07
N GLY A 88 -11.02 12.60 2.46
CA GLY A 88 -9.90 12.81 3.37
C GLY A 88 -9.32 14.21 3.30
N LYS A 89 -8.17 14.38 3.95
CA LYS A 89 -7.40 15.62 3.88
C LYS A 89 -6.35 15.49 2.81
N PHE A 90 -6.59 16.12 1.66
CA PHE A 90 -5.63 16.16 0.56
C PHE A 90 -4.91 17.50 0.56
N PRO A 91 -3.57 17.52 0.42
CA PRO A 91 -2.83 18.75 0.29
C PRO A 91 -3.25 19.48 -0.99
N ARG A 92 -3.65 20.76 -0.85
CA ARG A 92 -4.22 21.56 -1.94
C ARG A 92 -3.23 21.85 -3.08
N ASN A 93 -1.93 21.80 -2.81
CA ASN A 93 -0.94 22.42 -3.69
C ASN A 93 0.37 21.62 -3.80
N THR A 94 0.27 20.30 -3.80
CA THR A 94 1.47 19.46 -3.86
C THR A 94 1.37 18.47 -5.00
N ARG A 95 2.40 18.48 -5.86
CA ARG A 95 2.70 17.45 -6.86
C ARG A 95 3.20 16.15 -6.19
N VAL A 96 2.57 15.77 -5.08
CA VAL A 96 2.92 14.60 -4.29
C VAL A 96 2.31 13.40 -4.97
N SER A 97 3.05 12.32 -5.09
CA SER A 97 2.48 11.08 -5.59
C SER A 97 1.74 10.33 -4.47
N LEU A 98 0.61 9.71 -4.81
CA LEU A 98 -0.18 8.92 -3.86
C LEU A 98 0.16 7.44 -4.00
N ARG A 99 0.45 6.76 -2.90
CA ARG A 99 0.63 5.30 -2.92
C ARG A 99 -0.73 4.63 -2.88
N GLU A 100 -1.02 3.82 -3.89
CA GLU A 100 -2.31 3.19 -4.02
C GLU A 100 -2.47 2.05 -3.01
N GLN A 101 -3.64 2.00 -2.35
CA GLN A 101 -4.05 0.88 -1.51
C GLN A 101 -4.23 -0.39 -2.36
N LEU A 102 -3.98 -1.57 -1.79
CA LEU A 102 -4.28 -2.82 -2.44
C LEU A 102 -5.80 -3.06 -2.50
N PHE A 103 -6.29 -3.37 -3.69
CA PHE A 103 -7.69 -3.70 -3.94
C PHE A 103 -7.83 -5.13 -4.49
N ALA A 104 -8.95 -5.78 -4.17
CA ALA A 104 -9.38 -6.99 -4.85
C ALA A 104 -9.93 -6.67 -6.25
N GLY A 105 -10.14 -7.70 -7.10
CA GLY A 105 -10.58 -7.55 -8.50
C GLY A 105 -11.95 -6.88 -8.75
N LYS A 106 -12.63 -6.39 -7.70
CA LYS A 106 -13.87 -5.59 -7.78
C LYS A 106 -13.71 -4.16 -7.21
N GLY A 107 -12.48 -3.67 -7.07
CA GLY A 107 -12.21 -2.33 -6.53
C GLY A 107 -12.46 -2.18 -5.03
N LYS A 108 -12.65 -3.28 -4.30
CA LYS A 108 -12.78 -3.27 -2.83
C LYS A 108 -11.40 -3.35 -2.17
N PRO A 109 -11.11 -2.51 -1.15
CA PRO A 109 -9.85 -2.61 -0.42
C PRO A 109 -9.63 -4.03 0.11
N LEU A 110 -8.37 -4.46 0.17
CA LEU A 110 -7.99 -5.79 0.63
C LEU A 110 -6.86 -5.70 1.64
N ILE A 111 -6.98 -6.50 2.70
CA ILE A 111 -5.88 -6.80 3.61
C ILE A 111 -5.46 -8.25 3.36
N PRO A 112 -4.30 -8.49 2.71
CA PRO A 112 -3.83 -9.84 2.46
C PRO A 112 -3.57 -10.62 3.75
N GLY A 113 -3.86 -11.92 3.72
CA GLY A 113 -3.56 -12.83 4.82
C GLY A 113 -2.06 -12.88 5.12
N SER A 114 -1.20 -12.66 4.12
CA SER A 114 0.25 -12.50 4.31
C SER A 114 0.60 -11.26 5.13
N SER A 115 -0.07 -10.12 4.88
CA SER A 115 0.10 -8.87 5.64
C SER A 115 -0.40 -8.97 7.08
N LEU A 116 -1.37 -9.85 7.36
CA LEU A 116 -1.80 -10.18 8.72
C LEU A 116 -0.88 -11.18 9.41
N LYS A 117 -0.41 -12.18 8.66
CA LYS A 117 0.46 -13.24 9.17
C LYS A 117 1.85 -12.71 9.54
N GLY A 118 2.35 -11.71 8.82
CA GLY A 118 3.65 -11.07 9.10
C GLY A 118 3.77 -10.56 10.54
N PRO A 119 2.92 -9.63 11.00
CA PRO A 119 2.93 -9.14 12.36
C PRO A 119 2.77 -10.23 13.43
N ILE A 120 1.89 -11.21 13.21
CA ILE A 120 1.73 -12.36 14.12
C ILE A 120 3.04 -13.14 14.23
N ARG A 121 3.71 -13.38 13.09
CA ARG A 121 5.01 -14.05 13.04
C ARG A 121 6.09 -13.27 13.77
N THR A 122 6.15 -11.95 13.59
CA THR A 122 7.11 -11.08 14.30
C THR A 122 6.86 -11.08 15.80
N ALA A 123 5.60 -10.97 16.25
CA ALA A 123 5.26 -11.03 17.67
C ALA A 123 5.66 -12.37 18.28
N TYR A 124 5.32 -13.48 17.62
CA TYR A 124 5.72 -14.82 18.08
C TYR A 124 7.24 -14.99 18.11
N LEU A 125 7.95 -14.55 17.07
CA LEU A 125 9.42 -14.59 17.02
C LEU A 125 10.02 -13.89 18.24
N ASN A 126 9.56 -12.67 18.55
CA ASN A 126 10.05 -11.91 19.69
C ASN A 126 9.80 -12.64 21.01
N THR A 127 8.58 -13.14 21.23
CA THR A 127 8.25 -13.92 22.44
C THR A 127 9.13 -15.17 22.59
N GLN A 128 9.42 -15.88 21.49
CA GLN A 128 10.28 -17.07 21.54
C GLN A 128 11.75 -16.73 21.78
N LEU A 129 12.25 -15.63 21.23
CA LEU A 129 13.60 -15.15 21.50
C LEU A 129 13.75 -14.76 22.97
N GLU A 130 12.78 -14.02 23.53
CA GLU A 130 12.75 -13.66 24.96
C GLU A 130 12.70 -14.90 25.87
N GLN A 131 11.91 -15.91 25.51
CA GLN A 131 11.85 -17.16 26.28
C GLN A 131 13.16 -17.94 26.23
N LYS A 132 13.87 -17.90 25.10
CA LYS A 132 15.10 -18.66 24.88
C LYS A 132 16.33 -17.99 25.51
N PHE A 133 16.41 -16.67 25.43
CA PHE A 133 17.62 -15.91 25.78
C PHE A 133 17.43 -14.97 26.98
N GLY A 134 16.19 -14.79 27.45
CA GLY A 134 15.85 -13.75 28.43
C GLY A 134 15.51 -12.42 27.76
N LYS A 135 15.11 -11.44 28.57
CA LYS A 135 14.67 -10.10 28.09
C LYS A 135 15.81 -9.13 27.85
N ASP A 136 16.99 -9.40 28.40
CA ASP A 136 18.06 -8.41 28.48
C ASP A 136 18.83 -8.28 27.16
N SER A 137 19.21 -9.40 26.54
CA SER A 137 19.86 -9.39 25.23
C SER A 137 19.89 -10.76 24.56
N ILE A 138 20.00 -10.77 23.24
CA ILE A 138 20.36 -11.96 22.47
C ILE A 138 21.89 -12.08 22.49
N PRO A 139 22.46 -13.26 22.84
CA PRO A 139 23.91 -13.42 22.88
C PRO A 139 24.60 -13.16 21.53
N ASP A 140 25.80 -12.57 21.56
CA ASP A 140 26.52 -12.11 20.36
C ASP A 140 26.77 -13.20 19.32
N ASN A 141 26.91 -14.47 19.73
CA ASN A 141 27.07 -15.60 18.81
C ASN A 141 25.83 -15.87 17.94
N TYR A 142 24.67 -15.31 18.27
CA TYR A 142 23.46 -15.32 17.42
C TYR A 142 23.27 -14.01 16.64
N LEU A 143 24.00 -12.96 17.01
CA LEU A 143 23.99 -11.65 16.35
C LEU A 143 25.15 -11.49 15.36
N LEU A 144 26.09 -12.43 15.35
CA LEU A 144 27.22 -12.46 14.42
C LEU A 144 27.14 -13.71 13.54
N THR A 145 27.42 -13.51 12.26
CA THR A 145 27.49 -14.53 11.22
C THR A 145 28.78 -14.34 10.44
N GLU A 146 29.21 -15.35 9.69
CA GLU A 146 30.42 -15.28 8.87
C GLU A 146 30.06 -15.20 7.39
N ASP A 147 30.66 -14.26 6.66
CA ASP A 147 30.50 -14.18 5.21
C ASP A 147 31.23 -15.36 4.55
N ARG A 148 30.49 -16.17 3.80
CA ARG A 148 31.04 -17.38 3.16
C ARG A 148 32.10 -17.10 2.08
N LYS A 149 32.18 -15.88 1.55
CA LYS A 149 33.13 -15.51 0.50
C LYS A 149 34.40 -14.89 1.07
N THR A 150 34.28 -14.07 2.10
CA THR A 150 35.41 -13.30 2.65
C THR A 150 35.90 -13.83 3.99
N GLY A 151 35.12 -14.64 4.71
CA GLY A 151 35.41 -15.09 6.07
C GLY A 151 35.24 -13.99 7.12
N GLU A 152 34.74 -12.82 6.74
CA GLU A 152 34.57 -11.69 7.64
C GLU A 152 33.32 -11.85 8.51
N GLN A 153 33.40 -11.37 9.75
CA GLN A 153 32.24 -11.31 10.63
C GLN A 153 31.26 -10.24 10.16
N LYS A 154 29.99 -10.61 10.12
CA LYS A 154 28.87 -9.76 9.73
C LYS A 154 27.73 -9.87 10.74
N VAL A 155 27.06 -8.75 10.98
CA VAL A 155 25.83 -8.71 11.78
C VAL A 155 24.77 -9.63 11.17
N ALA A 156 24.18 -10.47 12.02
CA ALA A 156 23.12 -11.40 11.68
C ALA A 156 21.92 -10.67 11.08
N THR A 157 21.30 -11.28 10.08
CA THR A 157 20.07 -10.76 9.49
C THR A 157 18.86 -11.26 10.29
N ASP A 158 17.70 -10.62 10.12
CA ASP A 158 16.42 -11.12 10.63
C ASP A 158 16.17 -12.59 10.20
N LYS A 159 16.59 -12.95 8.98
CA LYS A 159 16.49 -14.33 8.49
C LYS A 159 17.32 -15.31 9.33
N ASP A 160 18.45 -14.90 9.89
CA ASP A 160 19.30 -15.76 10.70
C ASP A 160 18.69 -15.99 12.08
N LEU A 161 18.13 -14.95 12.70
CA LEU A 161 17.36 -15.08 13.94
C LEU A 161 16.09 -15.93 13.74
N GLN A 162 15.41 -15.76 12.60
CA GLN A 162 14.25 -16.60 12.25
C GLN A 162 14.62 -18.08 12.15
N LYS A 163 15.80 -18.45 11.64
CA LYS A 163 16.22 -19.87 11.58
C LYS A 163 16.40 -20.48 12.96
N VAL A 164 16.81 -19.69 13.95
CA VAL A 164 17.01 -20.15 15.34
C VAL A 164 15.68 -20.60 15.98
N ILE A 165 14.57 -19.96 15.61
CA ILE A 165 13.24 -20.23 16.17
C ILE A 165 12.37 -21.10 15.24
N PHE A 166 12.33 -20.79 13.95
CA PHE A 166 11.47 -21.43 12.96
C PHE A 166 12.16 -22.55 12.17
N GLY A 167 13.46 -22.73 12.34
CA GLY A 167 14.24 -23.73 11.63
C GLY A 167 14.73 -23.27 10.25
N ASN A 168 15.57 -24.11 9.64
CA ASN A 168 16.35 -23.74 8.45
C ASN A 168 15.58 -23.77 7.13
N ASN A 169 14.40 -24.38 7.10
CA ASN A 169 13.63 -24.58 5.87
C ASN A 169 12.12 -24.43 6.12
N PRO A 170 11.32 -24.20 5.06
CA PRO A 170 9.86 -24.06 5.20
C PRO A 170 9.16 -25.32 5.75
N ASN A 171 9.80 -26.48 5.69
CA ASN A 171 9.23 -27.72 6.22
C ASN A 171 9.27 -27.78 7.75
N ASN A 172 10.26 -27.15 8.35
CA ASN A 172 10.46 -27.06 9.79
C ASN A 172 9.71 -25.88 10.43
N ASP A 173 9.24 -24.94 9.61
CA ASP A 173 8.58 -23.73 10.07
C ASP A 173 7.14 -23.99 10.53
N ILE A 174 6.88 -23.82 11.83
CA ILE A 174 5.55 -24.00 12.42
C ILE A 174 4.47 -23.13 11.77
N PHE A 175 4.83 -21.97 11.21
CA PHE A 175 3.87 -21.11 10.53
C PHE A 175 3.32 -21.73 9.25
N ARG A 176 3.88 -22.84 8.74
CA ARG A 176 3.26 -23.62 7.66
C ARG A 176 1.88 -24.16 8.04
N PHE A 177 1.63 -24.37 9.34
CA PHE A 177 0.35 -24.85 9.86
C PHE A 177 -0.62 -23.71 10.19
N VAL A 178 -0.12 -22.47 10.27
CA VAL A 178 -0.93 -21.27 10.50
C VAL A 178 -1.40 -20.71 9.16
N ARG A 179 -2.69 -20.88 8.86
CA ARG A 179 -3.34 -20.34 7.66
C ARG A 179 -4.13 -19.08 8.03
N VAL A 180 -3.77 -17.97 7.40
CA VAL A 180 -4.45 -16.69 7.54
C VAL A 180 -5.01 -16.33 6.18
N TYR A 181 -6.32 -16.11 6.12
CA TYR A 181 -7.02 -15.73 4.90
C TYR A 181 -7.03 -14.21 4.74
N ASP A 182 -7.25 -13.75 3.52
CA ASP A 182 -7.41 -12.33 3.25
C ASP A 182 -8.64 -11.78 3.96
N ALA A 183 -8.53 -10.56 4.48
CA ALA A 183 -9.61 -9.83 5.10
C ALA A 183 -10.11 -8.73 4.15
N MET A 184 -11.41 -8.69 3.95
CA MET A 184 -12.09 -7.60 3.25
C MET A 184 -12.68 -6.66 4.31
N PRO A 185 -12.28 -5.38 4.33
CA PRO A 185 -12.90 -4.41 5.23
C PRO A 185 -14.39 -4.25 4.89
N ASP A 186 -15.23 -4.21 5.93
CA ASP A 186 -16.58 -3.65 5.81
C ASP A 186 -16.44 -2.13 5.84
N CYS A 187 -16.27 -1.54 4.66
CA CYS A 187 -16.23 -0.10 4.48
C CYS A 187 -17.26 0.31 3.42
N ASP A 188 -18.04 1.34 3.73
CA ASP A 188 -18.80 2.08 2.73
C ASP A 188 -17.79 2.82 1.86
N THR A 189 -17.57 2.31 0.64
CA THR A 189 -16.73 2.96 -0.39
C THR A 189 -17.49 4.10 -1.03
#